data_AF-A0A4V2XJQ0-F1
#
_entry.id   AF-A0A4V2XJQ0-F1
#
_cell.length_a   1.000
_cell.length_b   1.000
_cell.length_c   1.000
_cell.angle_alpha   90.00
_cell.angle_beta   90.00
_cell.angle_gamma   90.00
#
_symmetry.space_group_name_H-M   'P 1'
#
loop_
_entity.id
_entity.type
_entity.pdbx_description
1 polymer ?
#
loop_
_entity_poly.entity_id
_entity_poly.type
_entity_poly.pdbx_seq_one_letter_code
_entity_poly.pdbx_strand_id
1 'polypeptide(L)' 'MNAEGKFEAELEFEVEEELLLAESSRPEETAAAPPSTWLFDPTDVERERIGLRDILGAAEALDDEHAQ' A
#
# COMPACT_ATOMS: atom_id res chain seq x y z
N MET A 1 -3.83 -23.14 7.31
CA MET A 1 -3.07 -22.16 6.52
C MET A 1 -1.98 -22.90 5.76
N ASN A 2 -2.19 -23.07 4.46
CA ASN A 2 -1.17 -23.37 3.46
C ASN A 2 -0.20 -22.17 3.34
N ALA A 3 0.95 -22.37 2.70
CA ALA A 3 1.96 -21.33 2.56
C ALA A 3 1.46 -20.10 1.75
N GLU A 4 0.56 -20.34 0.80
CA GLU A 4 -0.15 -19.31 0.01
C GLU A 4 -1.00 -18.42 0.93
N GLY A 5 -1.95 -18.98 1.69
CA GLY A 5 -2.79 -18.19 2.62
C GLY A 5 -2.02 -17.38 3.67
N LYS A 6 -0.77 -17.76 3.97
CA LYS A 6 0.10 -16.93 4.82
C LYS A 6 0.71 -15.75 4.04
N PHE A 7 1.13 -15.98 2.80
CA PHE A 7 1.66 -14.94 1.92
C PHE A 7 0.58 -13.91 1.57
N GLU A 8 -0.64 -14.34 1.27
CA GLU A 8 -1.77 -13.44 1.01
C GLU A 8 -2.04 -12.50 2.20
N ALA A 9 -2.15 -13.04 3.41
CA ALA A 9 -2.39 -12.25 4.62
C ALA A 9 -1.22 -11.32 5.00
N GLU A 10 0.02 -11.73 4.73
CA GLU A 10 1.21 -10.90 4.95
C GLU A 10 1.25 -9.73 3.95
N LEU A 11 0.95 -10.01 2.67
CA LEU A 11 0.86 -8.98 1.63
C LEU A 11 -0.25 -7.97 1.90
N GLU A 12 -1.44 -8.42 2.30
CA GLU A 12 -2.56 -7.55 2.67
C GLU A 12 -2.14 -6.58 3.79
N PHE A 13 -1.55 -7.11 4.87
CA PHE A 13 -1.08 -6.32 6.00
C PHE A 13 -0.02 -5.28 5.59
N GLU A 14 0.97 -5.67 4.78
CA GLU A 14 2.02 -4.76 4.31
C GLU A 14 1.44 -3.62 3.44
N VAL A 15 0.52 -3.95 2.53
CA VAL A 15 -0.12 -2.97 1.64
C VAL A 15 -1.01 -2.00 2.42
N GLU A 16 -1.72 -2.48 3.45
CA GLU A 16 -2.49 -1.62 4.36
C GLU A 16 -1.59 -0.64 5.13
N GLU A 17 -0.45 -1.09 5.66
CA GLU A 17 0.51 -0.22 6.35
C GLU A 17 1.06 0.86 5.41
N GLU A 18 1.47 0.48 4.20
CA GLU A 18 1.97 1.44 3.20
C GLU A 18 0.89 2.43 2.76
N LEU A 19 -0.34 1.97 2.56
CA LEU A 19 -1.46 2.84 2.20
C LEU A 19 -1.75 3.87 3.29
N LEU A 20 -1.73 3.46 4.57
CA LEU A 20 -1.89 4.37 5.69
C LEU A 20 -0.79 5.43 5.75
N LEU A 21 0.46 5.03 5.50
CA LEU A 21 1.58 5.96 5.42
C LEU A 21 1.41 6.95 4.25
N ALA A 22 1.05 6.46 3.07
CA ALA A 22 0.80 7.29 1.90
C ALA A 22 -0.35 8.28 2.13
N GLU A 23 -1.44 7.87 2.78
CA GLU A 23 -2.57 8.73 3.15
C GLU A 23 -2.18 9.81 4.17
N SER A 24 -1.31 9.48 5.13
CA SER A 24 -0.83 10.41 6.16
C SER A 24 0.29 11.35 5.71
N SER A 25 0.85 11.14 4.51
CA SER A 25 2.09 11.79 4.03
C SER A 25 2.04 13.30 3.83
N ARG A 26 0.85 13.91 3.62
CA ARG A 26 0.69 15.37 3.38
C ARG A 26 1.66 15.92 2.30
N PRO A 27 1.47 15.55 1.02
CA PRO A 27 2.40 15.90 -0.05
C PRO A 27 2.69 17.40 -0.16
N GLU A 28 1.72 18.28 0.12
CA GLU A 28 1.90 19.72 0.08
C GLU A 28 2.91 20.22 1.14
N GLU A 29 2.94 19.59 2.31
CA GLU A 29 3.88 19.90 3.38
C GLU A 29 5.26 19.25 3.11
N THR A 30 5.26 18.00 2.63
CA THR A 30 6.49 17.23 2.33
C THR A 30 7.28 17.79 1.15
N ALA A 31 6.62 18.36 0.14
CA ALA A 31 7.27 18.95 -1.03
C ALA A 31 8.26 20.08 -0.69
N ALA A 32 8.12 20.71 0.47
CA ALA A 32 9.05 21.73 0.95
C ALA A 32 10.32 21.16 1.61
N ALA A 33 10.33 19.87 1.97
CA ALA A 33 11.46 19.19 2.60
C ALA A 33 12.47 18.67 1.55
N PRO A 34 13.72 18.35 1.94
CA PRO A 34 14.68 17.74 1.04
C PRO A 34 14.22 16.37 0.53
N PRO A 35 14.47 16.00 -0.74
CA PRO A 35 14.07 14.70 -1.28
C PRO A 35 14.57 13.49 -0.49
N SER A 36 15.72 13.60 0.17
CA SER A 36 16.28 12.53 1.01
C SER A 36 15.46 12.22 2.27
N THR A 37 14.48 13.06 2.61
CA THR A 37 13.60 12.87 3.78
C THR A 37 12.18 12.48 3.39
N TRP A 38 11.90 12.37 2.10
CA TRP A 38 10.58 11.99 1.60
C TRP A 38 10.38 10.49 1.81
N LEU A 39 9.25 10.14 2.40
CA LEU A 39 8.79 8.74 2.44
C LEU A 39 8.22 8.33 1.08
N PHE A 40 7.47 9.24 0.47
CA PHE A 40 6.92 9.14 -0.88
C PHE A 40 7.27 10.40 -1.65
N ASP A 41 7.47 10.28 -2.97
CA ASP A 41 7.56 11.46 -3.82
C ASP A 41 6.21 12.22 -3.78
N PRO A 42 6.19 13.49 -3.36
CA PRO A 42 4.95 14.28 -3.26
C PRO A 42 4.21 14.43 -4.60
N THR A 43 4.90 14.30 -5.73
CA THR A 43 4.30 14.38 -7.06
C THR A 43 3.70 13.06 -7.54
N ASP A 44 4.12 11.93 -6.95
CA ASP A 44 3.65 10.59 -7.32
C ASP A 44 2.80 9.91 -6.23
N VAL A 45 2.67 10.49 -5.02
CA VAL A 45 1.98 9.81 -3.90
C VAL A 45 0.52 9.44 -4.19
N GLU A 46 -0.20 10.22 -5.01
CA GLU A 46 -1.56 9.84 -5.43
C GLU A 46 -1.56 8.62 -6.35
N ARG A 47 -0.56 8.50 -7.22
CA ARG A 47 -0.38 7.32 -8.05
C ARG A 47 -0.05 6.09 -7.19
N GLU A 48 0.79 6.27 -6.18
CA GLU A 48 1.13 5.21 -5.23
C GLU A 48 -0.12 4.70 -4.49
N ARG A 49 -0.95 5.62 -3.96
CA ARG A 49 -2.23 5.26 -3.30
C ARG A 49 -3.17 4.47 -4.21
N ILE A 50 -3.26 4.84 -5.49
CA ILE A 50 -4.08 4.10 -6.46
C ILE A 50 -3.51 2.69 -6.65
N GLY A 51 -2.20 2.57 -6.86
CA GLY A 51 -1.54 1.28 -7.00
C GLY A 51 -1.72 0.37 -5.77
N LEU A 52 -1.55 0.92 -4.57
CA LEU A 52 -1.73 0.18 -3.32
C LEU A 52 -3.18 -0.32 -3.15
N ARG A 53 -4.19 0.50 -3.50
CA ARG A 53 -5.60 0.06 -3.47
C ARG A 53 -5.91 -1.00 -4.51
N ASP A 54 -5.32 -0.90 -5.70
CA ASP A 54 -5.46 -1.92 -6.74
C ASP A 54 -4.85 -3.26 -6.28
N ILE A 55 -3.68 -3.23 -5.63
CA ILE A 55 -3.03 -4.41 -5.07
C ILE A 55 -3.85 -5.00 -3.92
N LEU A 56 -4.34 -4.16 -3.00
CA LEU A 56 -5.15 -4.61 -1.87
C LEU A 56 -6.41 -5.34 -2.35
N GLY A 57 -7.15 -4.75 -3.29
CA GLY A 57 -8.33 -5.40 -3.86
C GLY A 57 -8.00 -6.70 -4.63
N ALA A 58 -6.81 -6.81 -5.22
CA ALA A 58 -6.35 -8.05 -5.85
C ALA A 58 -5.99 -9.12 -4.81
N ALA A 59 -5.36 -8.74 -3.68
CA ALA A 59 -5.04 -9.65 -2.58
C ALA A 59 -6.31 -10.17 -1.89
N GLU A 60 -7.26 -9.29 -1.59
CA GLU A 60 -8.57 -9.65 -1.04
C GLU A 60 -9.32 -10.64 -1.96
N ALA A 61 -9.28 -10.42 -3.28
CA ALA A 61 -9.93 -11.30 -4.25
C ALA A 61 -9.30 -12.70 -4.31
N LEU A 62 -7.98 -12.82 -4.07
CA LEU A 62 -7.29 -14.11 -4.02
C LEU A 62 -7.63 -14.88 -2.73
N ASP A 63 -7.73 -14.18 -1.59
CA ASP A 63 -8.15 -14.82 -0.32
C ASP A 63 -9.59 -15.34 -0.42
N ASP A 64 -10.49 -14.56 -1.03
CA ASP A 64 -11.88 -14.97 -1.30
C ASP A 64 -11.99 -16.20 -2.22
N GLU A 65 -11.11 -16.33 -3.23
CA GLU A 65 -11.04 -17.51 -4.11
C GLU A 65 -10.51 -18.75 -3.38
N HIS A 66 -9.51 -18.57 -2.51
CA HIS A 66 -8.92 -19.63 -1.69
C HIS A 66 -9.78 -20.04 -0.48
N ALA A 67 -10.74 -19.21 -0.08
CA ALA A 67 -11.70 -19.47 0.99
C ALA A 67 -12.90 -20.36 0.58
N GLN A 68 -13.08 -20.66 -0.72
CA GLN A 68 -14.13 -21.55 -1.25
C GLN A 68 -13.67 -23.01 -1.43
#